data_AF-A0A1Z4I9Z7-F1
#
_entry.id   AF-A0A1Z4I9Z7-F1
#
_cell.length_a   1.000
_cell.length_b   1.000
_cell.length_c   1.000
_cell.angle_alpha   90.00
_cell.angle_beta   90.00
_cell.angle_gamma   90.00
#
_symmetry.space_group_name_H-M   'P 1'
#
loop_
_entity.id
_entity.type
_entity.pdbx_description
1 polymer ?
#
loop_
_entity_poly.entity_id
_entity_poly.type
_entity_poly.pdbx_seq_one_letter_code
_entity_poly.pdbx_strand_id
1 'polypeptide(L)'
;MVAHISKIVTSLAIASISISSILGIAPPASAQQIITCESQNNRRTNCAIPPTGRVRLIRQLSDASCRGNWGYTRNRIYVRNGCRAQFALGNSRFNRDNRYNRDTRYERNRRYNRY
;
A
#
# COMPACT_ATOMS: atom_id res chain seq x y z
N MET A 1 59.05 9.36 -11.03
CA MET A 1 58.29 8.35 -10.27
C MET A 1 58.98 8.17 -8.93
N VAL A 2 58.38 8.66 -7.83
CA VAL A 2 58.32 8.12 -6.46
C VAL A 2 57.57 9.19 -5.65
N ALA A 3 56.44 8.80 -5.05
CA ALA A 3 55.53 9.62 -4.27
C ALA A 3 55.72 9.36 -2.78
N HIS A 4 55.60 10.35 -1.89
CA HIS A 4 55.21 10.16 -0.48
C HIS A 4 54.56 11.45 0.05
N ILE A 5 53.23 11.56 0.04
CA ILE A 5 52.29 11.28 1.15
C ILE A 5 52.48 12.27 2.32
N SER A 6 51.63 13.29 2.33
CA SER A 6 51.53 14.28 3.41
C SER A 6 51.01 13.63 4.69
N LYS A 7 51.76 13.78 5.77
CA LYS A 7 51.50 13.20 7.10
C LYS A 7 50.35 13.96 7.78
N ILE A 8 49.12 13.46 7.67
CA ILE A 8 48.01 13.92 8.52
C ILE A 8 47.92 12.92 9.67
N VAL A 9 48.68 13.19 10.74
CA VAL A 9 48.77 12.34 11.93
C VAL A 9 48.10 13.08 13.10
N THR A 10 47.07 12.41 13.63
CA THR A 10 46.55 12.42 15.01
C THR A 10 45.87 13.66 15.58
N SER A 11 44.60 13.49 15.98
CA SER A 11 44.15 13.65 17.37
C SER A 11 42.77 13.01 17.56
N LEU A 12 42.70 11.91 18.31
CA LEU A 12 41.48 11.28 18.82
C LEU A 12 41.08 11.99 20.12
N ALA A 13 39.92 12.64 20.14
CA ALA A 13 39.25 13.05 21.37
C ALA A 13 37.81 12.50 21.34
N ILE A 14 37.59 11.39 22.04
CA ILE A 14 36.27 10.77 22.23
C ILE A 14 35.61 11.50 23.40
N ALA A 15 34.63 12.37 23.13
CA ALA A 15 33.70 12.87 24.16
C ALA A 15 32.47 13.54 23.51
N SER A 16 31.51 12.73 23.07
CA SER A 16 30.07 13.01 23.14
C SER A 16 29.33 11.84 22.50
N ILE A 17 28.75 10.96 23.33
CA ILE A 17 27.75 10.00 22.84
C ILE A 17 26.49 10.84 22.57
N SER A 18 26.46 11.46 21.41
CA SER A 18 25.33 12.24 20.93
C SER A 18 24.17 11.28 20.71
N ILE A 19 23.27 11.27 21.70
CA ILE A 19 21.87 10.82 21.70
C ILE A 19 21.54 9.80 20.61
N SER A 20 21.32 8.57 21.06
CA SER A 20 20.66 7.51 20.30
C SER A 20 19.45 8.07 19.55
N SER A 21 19.62 8.37 18.27
CA SER A 21 18.51 8.51 17.33
C SER A 21 17.97 7.10 17.13
N ILE A 22 17.04 6.69 17.98
CA ILE A 22 16.16 5.56 17.66
C ILE A 22 15.45 6.00 16.37
N LEU A 23 15.98 5.54 15.24
CA LEU A 23 15.27 5.54 13.98
C LEU A 23 14.05 4.66 14.23
N GLY A 24 12.93 5.30 14.56
CA GLY A 24 11.64 4.64 14.63
C GLY A 24 11.40 3.99 13.28
N ILE A 25 11.54 2.67 13.21
CA ILE A 25 11.12 1.89 12.06
C ILE A 25 9.59 1.93 12.13
N ALA A 26 9.00 3.01 11.59
CA ALA A 26 7.59 3.03 11.34
C ALA A 26 7.30 1.83 10.42
N PRO A 27 6.41 0.91 10.80
CA PRO A 27 6.01 -0.14 9.88
C PRO A 27 5.48 0.54 8.61
N PRO A 28 5.71 -0.04 7.42
CA PRO A 28 5.18 0.54 6.19
C PRO A 28 3.68 0.68 6.37
N ALA A 29 3.21 1.92 6.45
CA ALA A 29 1.79 2.21 6.50
C ALA A 29 1.19 1.58 5.24
N SER A 30 0.32 0.60 5.44
CA SER A 30 -0.47 -0.02 4.39
C SER A 30 -1.44 1.02 3.82
N ALA A 31 -0.94 1.94 3.01
CA ALA A 31 -1.81 2.85 2.29
C ALA A 31 -2.66 2.02 1.31
N GLN A 32 -3.96 1.91 1.56
CA GLN A 32 -4.87 1.48 0.51
C GLN A 32 -4.79 2.56 -0.59
N GLN A 33 -4.31 2.18 -1.77
CA GLN A 33 -4.12 3.12 -2.84
C GLN A 33 -5.51 3.53 -3.37
N ILE A 34 -5.85 4.80 -3.24
CA ILE A 34 -7.09 5.38 -3.77
C ILE A 34 -6.79 6.01 -5.12
N ILE A 35 -7.62 5.70 -6.11
CA ILE A 35 -7.50 6.23 -7.47
C ILE A 35 -8.84 6.85 -7.88
N THR A 36 -8.79 8.07 -8.40
CA THR A 36 -9.94 8.72 -9.04
C THR A 36 -9.96 8.37 -10.52
N CYS A 37 -11.10 7.95 -11.04
CA CYS A 37 -11.28 7.67 -12.47
C CYS A 37 -12.61 8.25 -12.95
N GLU A 38 -12.57 8.96 -14.08
CA GLU A 38 -13.66 9.84 -14.51
C GLU A 38 -14.00 9.65 -16.00
N SER A 39 -15.29 9.46 -16.27
CA SER A 39 -15.82 9.50 -17.63
C SER A 39 -15.83 10.94 -18.12
N GLN A 40 -15.17 11.17 -19.25
CA GLN A 40 -15.12 12.46 -19.92
C GLN A 40 -16.08 12.47 -21.11
N ASN A 41 -16.90 13.52 -21.24
CA ASN A 41 -17.87 13.68 -22.34
C ASN A 41 -18.77 12.45 -22.56
N ASN A 42 -19.19 11.79 -21.47
CA ASN A 42 -19.97 10.54 -21.47
C ASN A 42 -19.29 9.34 -22.16
N ARG A 43 -18.03 9.45 -22.57
CA ARG A 43 -17.28 8.37 -23.21
C ARG A 43 -16.65 7.45 -22.17
N ARG A 44 -16.30 6.24 -22.61
CA ARG A 44 -15.56 5.28 -21.79
C ARG A 44 -14.12 5.75 -21.61
N THR A 45 -13.71 5.95 -20.36
CA THR A 45 -12.33 6.25 -19.97
C THR A 45 -11.72 5.03 -19.30
N ASN A 46 -10.44 4.76 -19.56
CA ASN A 46 -9.67 3.72 -18.88
C ASN A 46 -8.55 4.36 -18.06
N CYS A 47 -8.49 4.06 -16.76
CA CYS A 47 -7.43 4.50 -15.87
C CYS A 47 -6.49 3.34 -15.58
N ALA A 48 -5.19 3.53 -15.84
CA ALA A 48 -4.17 2.54 -15.54
C ALA A 48 -4.00 2.40 -14.02
N ILE A 49 -3.89 1.17 -13.54
CA ILE A 49 -3.66 0.85 -12.14
C ILE A 49 -2.56 -0.20 -12.02
N PRO A 50 -1.81 -0.24 -10.90
CA PRO A 50 -0.89 -1.33 -10.64
C PRO A 50 -1.64 -2.68 -10.63
N PRO A 51 -0.98 -3.79 -11.02
CA PRO A 51 -1.58 -5.11 -10.99
C PRO A 51 -2.14 -5.45 -9.60
N THR A 52 -3.46 -5.52 -9.47
CA THR A 52 -4.13 -5.77 -8.19
C THR A 52 -5.24 -6.82 -8.32
N GLY A 53 -5.51 -7.53 -7.23
CA GLY A 53 -6.56 -8.55 -7.18
C GLY A 53 -7.94 -7.98 -6.87
N ARG A 54 -8.03 -6.80 -6.25
CA ARG A 54 -9.31 -6.27 -5.76
C ARG A 54 -9.39 -4.77 -5.96
N VAL A 55 -10.49 -4.31 -6.53
CA VAL A 55 -10.84 -2.90 -6.66
C VAL A 55 -12.23 -2.71 -6.11
N ARG A 56 -12.44 -1.65 -5.32
CA ARG A 56 -13.74 -1.32 -4.74
C ARG A 56 -14.06 0.13 -5.01
N LEU A 57 -15.25 0.42 -5.50
CA LEU A 57 -15.77 1.79 -5.50
C LEU A 57 -16.01 2.20 -4.06
N ILE A 58 -15.41 3.32 -3.65
CA ILE A 58 -15.52 3.84 -2.27
C ILE A 58 -16.28 5.17 -2.21
N ARG A 59 -16.29 5.94 -3.29
CA ARG A 59 -17.01 7.21 -3.36
C ARG A 59 -17.42 7.52 -4.78
N GLN A 60 -18.70 7.85 -4.99
CA GLN A 60 -19.18 8.43 -6.24
C GLN A 60 -18.97 9.96 -6.19
N LEU A 61 -18.48 10.53 -7.30
CA LEU A 61 -18.19 11.96 -7.46
C LEU A 61 -19.14 12.64 -8.47
N SER A 62 -19.76 11.87 -9.37
CA SER A 62 -20.75 12.37 -10.34
C SER A 62 -22.19 12.14 -9.87
N ASP A 63 -23.13 12.93 -10.39
CA ASP A 63 -24.56 12.64 -10.28
C ASP A 63 -24.97 11.42 -11.10
N ALA A 64 -24.32 11.23 -12.26
CA ALA A 64 -24.50 10.04 -13.08
C ALA A 64 -24.10 8.79 -12.29
N SER A 65 -25.00 7.78 -12.30
CA SER A 65 -24.81 6.56 -11.53
C SER A 65 -23.58 5.79 -11.99
N CYS A 66 -22.75 5.41 -11.03
CA CYS A 66 -21.64 4.51 -11.30
C CYS A 66 -22.06 3.03 -11.31
N ARG A 67 -23.21 2.65 -10.76
CA ARG A 67 -23.64 1.24 -10.77
C ARG A 67 -23.83 0.74 -12.22
N GLY A 68 -23.07 -0.28 -12.63
CA GLY A 68 -23.07 -0.80 -14.00
C GLY A 68 -22.30 0.05 -15.04
N ASN A 69 -21.76 1.18 -14.62
CA ASN A 69 -21.01 2.13 -15.47
C ASN A 69 -19.51 2.17 -15.16
N TRP A 70 -19.02 1.24 -14.33
CA TRP A 70 -17.60 1.01 -14.15
C TRP A 70 -17.30 -0.49 -14.05
N GLY A 71 -16.02 -0.82 -14.16
CA GLY A 71 -15.49 -2.15 -13.89
C GLY A 71 -13.96 -2.11 -13.89
N TYR A 72 -13.32 -3.25 -13.68
CA TYR A 72 -11.86 -3.32 -13.67
C TYR A 72 -11.34 -4.65 -14.20
N THR A 73 -10.13 -4.61 -14.75
CA THR A 73 -9.29 -5.77 -15.08
C THR A 73 -8.07 -5.77 -14.16
N ARG A 74 -7.16 -6.72 -14.34
CA ARG A 74 -5.94 -6.84 -13.50
C ARG A 74 -5.15 -5.54 -13.37
N ASN A 75 -5.13 -4.69 -14.41
CA ASN A 75 -4.28 -3.50 -14.48
C ASN A 75 -4.99 -2.22 -14.93
N ARG A 76 -6.32 -2.24 -15.08
CA ARG A 76 -7.08 -1.07 -15.53
C ARG A 76 -8.44 -0.99 -14.85
N ILE A 77 -8.90 0.22 -14.60
CA ILE A 77 -10.29 0.55 -14.26
C ILE A 77 -10.90 1.19 -15.49
N TYR A 78 -12.15 0.88 -15.80
CA TYR A 78 -12.90 1.65 -16.80
C TYR A 78 -14.14 2.26 -16.15
N VAL A 79 -14.50 3.45 -16.63
CA VAL A 79 -15.73 4.17 -16.27
C VAL A 79 -16.37 4.70 -17.55
N ARG A 80 -17.70 4.83 -17.61
CA ARG A 80 -18.45 5.28 -18.79
C ARG A 80 -19.72 6.03 -18.41
N ASN A 81 -20.42 6.59 -19.39
CA ASN A 81 -21.74 7.20 -19.23
C ASN A 81 -21.79 8.27 -18.12
N GLY A 82 -20.75 9.09 -18.00
CA GLY A 82 -20.69 10.18 -17.03
C GLY A 82 -20.30 9.76 -15.61
N CYS A 83 -20.08 8.47 -15.33
CA CYS A 83 -19.61 8.01 -14.02
C CYS A 83 -18.21 8.58 -13.68
N ARG A 84 -18.11 9.20 -12.51
CA ARG A 84 -16.88 9.69 -11.89
C ARG A 84 -16.84 9.19 -10.45
N ALA A 85 -15.75 8.52 -10.07
CA ALA A 85 -15.67 7.88 -8.76
C ALA A 85 -14.22 7.70 -8.28
N GLN A 86 -14.09 7.49 -6.97
CA GLN A 86 -12.87 7.03 -6.33
C GLN A 86 -12.94 5.53 -6.05
N PHE A 87 -11.82 4.87 -6.28
CA PHE A 87 -11.64 3.43 -6.16
C PHE A 87 -10.51 3.12 -5.21
N ALA A 88 -10.76 2.27 -4.22
CA ALA A 88 -9.71 1.70 -3.39
C ALA A 88 -9.16 0.43 -4.06
N LEU A 89 -7.84 0.40 -4.23
CA LEU A 89 -7.11 -0.80 -4.61
C LEU A 89 -6.78 -1.61 -3.36
N GLY A 90 -7.28 -2.83 -3.30
CA GLY A 90 -6.95 -3.77 -2.25
C GLY A 90 -5.56 -4.34 -2.48
N ASN A 91 -4.61 -4.07 -1.59
CA ASN A 91 -3.33 -4.75 -1.62
C ASN A 91 -3.53 -6.19 -1.08
N SER A 92 -3.38 -7.19 -1.95
CA SER A 92 -3.62 -8.61 -1.62
C SER A 92 -2.70 -9.15 -0.51
N ARG A 93 -1.72 -8.38 -0.04
CA ARG A 93 -0.80 -8.79 1.03
C ARG A 93 -1.48 -8.90 2.39
N PHE A 94 -2.47 -8.05 2.69
CA PHE A 94 -3.12 -8.00 4.01
C PHE A 94 -4.19 -9.08 4.28
N ASN A 95 -4.51 -9.92 3.28
CA ASN A 95 -5.43 -11.04 3.49
C ASN A 95 -4.69 -12.31 3.97
N ARG A 96 -3.37 -12.41 3.77
CA ARG A 96 -2.60 -13.59 4.22
C ARG A 96 -2.44 -13.62 5.74
N ASP A 97 -2.16 -12.50 6.38
CA ASP A 97 -1.88 -12.47 7.82
C ASP A 97 -3.12 -12.82 8.66
N ASN A 98 -4.31 -12.48 8.16
CA ASN A 98 -5.57 -12.79 8.83
C ASN A 98 -5.90 -14.30 8.80
N ARG A 99 -5.45 -15.04 7.77
CA ARG A 99 -5.59 -16.49 7.75
C ARG A 99 -4.73 -17.16 8.81
N TYR A 100 -3.47 -16.77 8.95
CA TYR A 100 -2.56 -17.34 9.96
C TYR A 100 -3.08 -17.18 11.39
N ASN A 101 -3.67 -16.02 11.73
CA ASN A 101 -4.23 -15.80 13.06
C ASN A 101 -5.49 -16.68 13.32
N ARG A 102 -6.29 -16.93 12.29
CA ARG A 102 -7.48 -17.77 12.42
C ARG A 102 -7.15 -19.23 12.73
N ASP A 103 -6.13 -19.81 12.10
CA ASP A 103 -5.76 -21.22 12.30
C ASP A 103 -5.22 -21.47 13.71
N THR A 104 -4.34 -20.59 14.21
CA THR A 104 -3.84 -20.66 15.60
C THR A 104 -4.96 -20.57 16.63
N ARG A 105 -6.04 -19.81 16.35
CA ARG A 105 -7.22 -19.75 17.21
C ARG A 105 -8.00 -21.07 17.24
N TYR A 106 -8.12 -21.78 16.10
CA TYR A 106 -8.79 -23.08 16.05
C TYR A 106 -8.01 -24.15 16.82
N GLU A 107 -6.69 -24.18 16.68
CA GLU A 107 -5.85 -25.12 17.44
C GLU A 107 -5.91 -24.86 18.94
N ARG A 108 -5.83 -23.59 19.36
CA ARG A 108 -5.97 -23.21 20.77
C ARG A 108 -7.32 -23.63 21.34
N ASN A 109 -8.41 -23.41 20.60
CA ASN A 109 -9.75 -23.78 21.05
C ASN A 109 -9.90 -25.31 21.22
N ARG A 110 -9.39 -26.12 20.27
CA ARG A 110 -9.35 -27.59 20.43
C ARG A 110 -8.59 -28.04 21.67
N ARG A 111 -7.53 -27.31 22.06
CA ARG A 111 -6.74 -27.63 23.25
C ARG A 111 -7.48 -27.29 24.55
N TYR A 112 -8.30 -26.23 24.53
CA TYR A 112 -9.09 -25.81 25.70
C TYR A 112 -10.31 -26.71 25.90
N ASN A 113 -10.98 -27.10 24.82
CA ASN A 113 -12.18 -27.95 24.85
C ASN A 113 -11.89 -29.46 25.07
N ARG A 114 -10.66 -29.81 25.49
CA ARG A 114 -10.23 -31.18 25.82
C ARG A 114 -10.24 -31.42 27.35
N TYR A 115 -10.46 -30.38 28.14
CA TYR A 115 -10.70 -30.44 29.59
C TYR A 115 -12.14 -30.06 29.88
#